data_AF-A0A3C1BTH8-F1
#
_entry.id   AF-A0A3C1BTH8-F1
#
_cell.length_a   1.000
_cell.length_b   1.000
_cell.length_c   1.000
_cell.angle_alpha   90.00
_cell.angle_beta   90.00
_cell.angle_gamma   90.00
#
_symmetry.space_group_name_H-M   'P 1'
#
loop_
_entity.id
_entity.type
_entity.pdbx_description
1 polymer ?
#
loop_
_entity_poly.entity_id
_entity_poly.type
_entity_poly.pdbx_seq_one_letter_code
_entity_poly.pdbx_strand_id
1 'polypeptide(L)'
;MSFFPVFASLIFACSEGGKTFPLIEQKCGKCHTASIVYQKNRTEDDWKRVIHGMKMRGLVLTKQEEQDVMKVLTENFLLKN
;
A
#
# COMPACT_ATOMS: atom_id res chain seq x y z
N MET A 1 -50.19 16.24 15.56
CA MET A 1 -49.73 14.88 15.21
C MET A 1 -49.37 14.86 13.74
N SER A 2 -48.09 14.99 13.41
CA SER A 2 -47.55 14.62 12.09
C SER A 2 -46.09 14.25 12.31
N PHE A 3 -45.84 12.97 12.56
CA PHE A 3 -44.52 12.38 12.56
C PHE A 3 -44.10 12.24 11.09
N PHE A 4 -43.15 13.06 10.63
CA PHE A 4 -42.41 12.76 9.42
C PHE A 4 -41.14 12.00 9.85
N PRO A 5 -41.06 10.69 9.59
CA PRO A 5 -39.84 9.95 9.85
C PRO A 5 -38.87 10.29 8.71
N VAL A 6 -37.97 11.24 8.96
CA VAL A 6 -36.78 11.41 8.12
C VAL A 6 -35.86 10.22 8.44
N PHE A 7 -36.20 9.04 7.94
CA PHE A 7 -35.22 8.00 7.69
C PHE A 7 -34.35 8.53 6.55
N ALA A 8 -33.44 9.42 6.92
CA ALA A 8 -32.34 9.84 6.08
C ALA A 8 -31.67 8.55 5.59
N SER A 9 -31.84 8.31 4.30
CA SER A 9 -31.19 7.25 3.57
C SER A 9 -29.72 7.25 3.97
N LEU A 10 -29.33 6.26 4.77
CA LEU A 10 -27.93 5.86 4.90
C LEU A 10 -27.55 5.29 3.54
N ILE A 11 -27.27 6.20 2.61
CA ILE A 11 -26.37 5.95 1.50
C ILE A 11 -25.06 5.61 2.22
N PHE A 12 -24.88 4.32 2.49
CA PHE A 12 -23.58 3.75 2.81
C PHE A 12 -22.80 3.91 1.51
N ALA A 13 -22.28 5.12 1.30
CA ALA A 13 -21.39 5.41 0.21
C ALA A 13 -20.28 4.37 0.31
N CYS A 14 -20.18 3.52 -0.71
CA CYS A 14 -19.11 2.54 -0.81
C CYS A 14 -17.80 3.29 -0.58
N SER A 15 -17.17 3.06 0.56
CA SER A 15 -15.78 3.46 0.72
C SER A 15 -15.01 2.57 -0.24
N GLU A 16 -14.64 3.11 -1.41
CA GLU A 16 -13.55 2.57 -2.20
C GLU A 16 -12.27 2.75 -1.37
N GLY A 17 -12.13 1.92 -0.34
CA GLY A 17 -10.93 1.84 0.47
C GLY A 17 -9.78 1.48 -0.45
N GLY A 18 -8.83 2.38 -0.61
CA GLY A 18 -7.65 2.15 -1.44
C GLY A 18 -7.01 0.80 -1.13
N LYS A 19 -6.62 0.06 -2.16
CA LYS A 19 -6.06 -1.29 -2.04
C LYS A 19 -4.80 -1.24 -1.16
N THR A 20 -4.89 -1.75 0.06
CA THR A 20 -3.74 -1.90 0.97
C THR A 20 -3.16 -3.30 0.84
N PHE A 21 -1.87 -3.42 1.17
CA PHE A 21 -1.14 -4.69 1.11
C PHE A 21 -0.54 -4.95 2.48
N PRO A 22 -1.05 -5.93 3.26
CA PRO A 22 -0.60 -6.16 4.63
C PRO A 22 0.91 -6.34 4.76
N LEU A 23 1.55 -7.00 3.78
CA LEU A 23 3.01 -7.17 3.77
C LEU A 23 3.76 -5.83 3.66
N ILE A 24 3.26 -4.92 2.83
CA ILE A 24 3.84 -3.57 2.67
C ILE A 24 3.66 -2.77 3.96
N GLU A 25 2.47 -2.78 4.55
CA GLU A 25 2.22 -2.09 5.82
C GLU A 25 3.09 -2.66 6.95
N GLN A 26 3.16 -3.99 7.08
CA GLN A 26 3.92 -4.65 8.14
C GLN A 26 5.43 -4.47 8.01
N LYS A 27 5.97 -4.32 6.80
CA LYS A 27 7.43 -4.21 6.58
C LYS A 27 7.89 -2.77 6.38
N CYS A 28 7.22 -2.02 5.51
CA CYS A 28 7.59 -0.64 5.19
C CYS A 28 7.09 0.36 6.24
N GLY A 29 5.98 0.06 6.92
CA GLY A 29 5.38 0.90 7.96
C GLY A 29 6.12 0.94 9.29
N LYS A 30 7.18 0.13 9.49
CA LYS A 30 7.88 0.00 10.77
C LYS A 30 8.69 1.24 11.17
N CYS A 31 9.23 1.98 10.21
CA CYS A 31 10.12 3.12 10.46
C CYS A 31 9.48 4.47 10.09
N HIS A 32 8.65 4.47 9.05
CA HIS A 32 7.87 5.62 8.59
C HIS A 32 6.63 5.11 7.86
N THR A 33 5.68 5.98 7.53
CA THR A 33 4.47 5.57 6.79
C THR A 33 4.80 4.86 5.47
N ALA A 34 4.06 3.80 5.16
CA ALA A 34 4.15 3.08 3.89
C ALA A 34 3.40 3.79 2.76
N SER A 35 2.69 4.89 3.04
CA SER A 35 1.88 5.64 2.07
C SER A 35 2.65 6.03 0.79
N ILE A 36 3.96 6.26 0.90
CA ILE A 36 4.84 6.60 -0.23
C ILE A 36 4.84 5.49 -1.31
N VAL A 37 4.68 4.22 -0.93
CA VAL A 37 4.62 3.10 -1.88
C VAL A 37 3.39 3.23 -2.78
N TYR A 38 2.26 3.60 -2.20
CA TYR A 38 0.97 3.72 -2.91
C TYR A 38 0.87 4.96 -3.81
N GLN A 39 1.78 5.93 -3.65
CA GLN A 39 1.75 7.21 -4.37
C GLN A 39 2.67 7.23 -5.60
N LYS A 40 3.52 6.20 -5.79
CA LYS A 40 4.55 6.23 -6.83
C LYS A 40 4.62 4.92 -7.60
N ASN A 41 4.42 5.00 -8.91
CA ASN A 41 4.84 3.95 -9.81
C ASN A 41 6.34 4.10 -10.11
N ARG A 42 7.06 2.98 -10.19
CA ARG A 42 8.50 2.96 -10.46
C ARG A 42 8.87 1.81 -11.36
N THR A 43 10.02 1.91 -12.03
CA THR A 43 10.59 0.75 -12.73
C THR A 43 10.97 -0.34 -11.74
N GLU A 44 11.14 -1.58 -12.20
CA GLU A 44 11.58 -2.68 -11.34
C GLU A 44 12.95 -2.39 -10.71
N ASP A 45 13.88 -1.82 -11.48
CA ASP A 45 15.22 -1.47 -10.98
C ASP A 45 15.19 -0.34 -9.95
N ASP A 46 14.28 0.62 -10.10
CA ASP A 46 14.04 1.63 -9.06
C ASP A 46 13.49 1.00 -7.78
N TRP A 47 12.59 0.03 -7.87
CA TRP A 47 12.08 -0.67 -6.68
C TRP A 47 13.18 -1.45 -5.97
N LYS A 48 14.06 -2.14 -6.71
CA LYS A 48 15.24 -2.80 -6.15
C LYS A 48 16.14 -1.82 -5.41
N ARG A 49 16.39 -0.63 -5.98
CA ARG A 49 17.16 0.44 -5.33
C ARG A 49 16.49 0.94 -4.05
N VAL A 50 15.17 1.09 -4.05
CA VAL A 50 14.40 1.50 -2.87
C VAL A 50 14.54 0.46 -1.76
N ILE A 51 14.29 -0.82 -2.05
CA ILE A 51 14.41 -1.90 -1.05
C ILE A 51 15.84 -1.95 -0.50
N HIS A 52 16.85 -1.89 -1.37
CA HIS A 52 18.24 -1.85 -0.95
C HIS A 52 18.51 -0.66 -0.01
N GLY A 53 18.07 0.54 -0.37
CA GLY A 53 18.20 1.72 0.46
C GLY A 53 17.48 1.61 1.82
N MET A 54 16.34 0.92 1.89
CA MET A 54 15.63 0.69 3.14
C MET A 54 16.33 -0.37 4.01
N LYS A 55 16.89 -1.42 3.39
CA LYS A 55 17.70 -2.42 4.10
C LYS A 55 18.92 -1.79 4.77
N MET A 56 19.61 -0.88 4.08
CA MET A 56 20.72 -0.11 4.65
C MET A 56 20.30 0.77 5.84
N ARG A 57 19.01 1.07 5.99
CA ARG A 57 18.42 1.85 7.09
C ARG A 57 17.76 0.99 8.17
N GLY A 58 17.85 -0.33 8.07
CA GLY A 58 17.35 -1.26 9.09
C GLY A 58 16.10 -2.06 8.69
N LEU A 59 15.62 -1.98 7.45
CA LEU A 59 14.60 -2.91 6.98
C LEU A 59 15.15 -4.34 6.95
N VAL A 60 14.50 -5.24 7.68
CA VAL A 60 14.82 -6.67 7.68
C VAL A 60 13.74 -7.44 6.93
N LEU A 61 14.17 -8.13 5.88
CA LEU A 61 13.35 -9.06 5.09
C LEU A 61 14.07 -10.39 4.98
N THR A 62 13.34 -11.48 5.12
CA THR A 62 13.82 -12.79 4.65
C THR A 62 13.88 -12.81 3.12
N LYS A 63 14.54 -13.81 2.54
CA LYS A 63 14.59 -13.99 1.08
C LYS A 63 13.18 -14.11 0.48
N GLN A 64 12.30 -14.88 1.13
CA GLN A 64 10.93 -15.06 0.67
C GLN A 64 10.13 -13.75 0.77
N GLU A 65 10.25 -13.04 1.88
CA GLU A 65 9.56 -11.75 2.07
C GLU A 65 10.01 -10.70 1.05
N GLU A 66 11.29 -10.68 0.68
CA GLU A 66 11.78 -9.79 -0.37
C GLU A 66 11.19 -10.13 -1.75
N GLN A 67 11.06 -11.42 -2.07
CA GLN A 67 10.40 -11.86 -3.30
C GLN A 67 8.91 -11.47 -3.30
N ASP A 68 8.22 -11.68 -2.18
CA ASP A 68 6.80 -11.33 -2.05
C ASP A 68 6.57 -9.81 -2.10
N VAL A 69 7.44 -9.02 -1.46
CA VAL A 69 7.43 -7.55 -1.56
C VAL A 69 7.66 -7.13 -3.00
N MET A 70 8.69 -7.65 -3.66
CA MET A 70 8.97 -7.31 -5.07
C MET A 70 7.81 -7.65 -5.98
N LYS A 71 7.16 -8.79 -5.78
CA LYS A 71 5.96 -9.20 -6.52
C LYS A 71 4.83 -8.19 -6.34
N VAL A 72 4.53 -7.80 -5.10
CA VAL A 72 3.50 -6.77 -4.84
C VAL A 72 3.84 -5.46 -5.54
N LEU A 73 5.11 -5.03 -5.46
CA LEU A 73 5.56 -3.77 -6.06
C LEU A 73 5.46 -3.77 -7.59
N THR A 74 5.87 -4.85 -8.26
CA THR A 74 5.86 -4.91 -9.72
C THR A 74 4.48 -5.26 -10.31
N GLU A 75 3.62 -5.95 -9.57
CA GLU A 75 2.26 -6.24 -10.04
C GLU A 75 1.31 -5.04 -9.90
N ASN A 76 1.56 -4.15 -8.92
CA ASN A 76 0.61 -3.09 -8.57
C ASN A 76 1.15 -1.67 -8.78
N PHE A 77 2.48 -1.47 -8.75
CA PHE A 77 3.12 -0.14 -8.78
C PHE A 77 4.27 -0.05 -9.78
N LEU A 78 4.18 -0.82 -10.87
CA LEU A 78 5.18 -0.75 -11.94
C LEU A 78 4.88 0.41 -12.89
N LEU A 79 5.90 1.21 -13.16
CA LEU A 79 5.87 2.18 -14.25
C LEU A 79 5.96 1.41 -15.57
N LYS A 80 4.86 1.38 -16.32
CA LYS A 80 4.83 0.85 -17.68
C LYS A 80 5.29 1.95 -18.62
N ASN A 81 6.31 1.67 -19.42
CA ASN A 81 6.75 2.53 -20.51
C ASN A 81 5.82 2.40 -21.72
#